data_AF-A0A0Q5ZYK7-F1
#
_entry.id   AF-A0A0Q5ZYK7-F1
#
_cell.length_a   1.000
_cell.length_b   1.000
_cell.length_c   1.000
_cell.angle_alpha   90.00
_cell.angle_beta   90.00
_cell.angle_gamma   90.00
#
_symmetry.space_group_name_H-M   'P 1'
#
loop_
_entity.id
_entity.type
_entity.pdbx_description
1 polymer ?
#
loop_
_entity_poly.entity_id
_entity_poly.type
_entity_poly.pdbx_seq_one_letter_code
_entity_poly.pdbx_strand_id
1 'polypeptide(L)'
;MTDLDLLHFEQLKKDVQAQYLKEHTPSYDDISKWKGIDIIYFQEDLRKKAKGNISEKSFYTYFKNSPVTKLPRIDMLNLLSIYTGYDSWYGFKKQHLFAGELLQDDGDLNEDEIKEIEKIVSDVTDIPKTEITPQKTELKTSENIDLQKSITDNQSINKKTELSPLSESEIIKPKKSFFKKNAWAFITALLIIITGILGFKDVLFQKTYTYCFTDADRNQNVQSTIEIKVIKQNESPLFYRIKPGECFHYLTKDKNLRMQISSTVYENLEINRNLENAPEEETIELKPDDYKMAVFYYSTKDVSGNPSEQINIKRRQLESRISNDAVISQIYDNEIYGIETLDKQKYITLVTTPTTSLKNLSVIEMKKDKKGKIISIKFKISTNNENNK
;
A
#
# COMPACT_ATOMS: atom_id res chain seq x y z
N MET A 1 -1.23 9.58 -15.50
CA MET A 1 -0.90 10.91 -14.95
C MET A 1 0.45 11.37 -15.47
N THR A 2 1.59 10.79 -15.06
CA THR A 2 2.95 11.17 -15.55
C THR A 2 3.04 11.44 -17.04
N ASP A 3 2.52 10.54 -17.86
CA ASP A 3 2.66 10.59 -19.32
C ASP A 3 1.81 11.73 -19.93
N LEU A 4 0.74 12.14 -19.23
CA LEU A 4 -0.12 13.26 -19.61
C LEU A 4 0.45 14.59 -19.12
N ASP A 5 1.05 14.66 -17.93
CA ASP A 5 1.83 15.83 -17.49
C ASP A 5 3.05 16.06 -18.40
N LEU A 6 3.68 14.98 -18.89
CA LEU A 6 4.75 15.04 -19.89
C LEU A 6 4.23 15.53 -21.25
N LEU A 7 3.03 15.14 -21.67
CA LEU A 7 2.41 15.61 -22.92
C LEU A 7 2.07 17.11 -22.84
N HIS A 8 1.46 17.56 -21.74
CA HIS A 8 1.29 19.00 -21.45
C HIS A 8 2.63 19.74 -21.45
N PHE A 9 3.70 19.12 -20.97
CA PHE A 9 5.01 19.77 -20.90
C PHE A 9 5.71 19.87 -22.26
N GLU A 10 5.57 18.86 -23.14
CA GLU A 10 5.98 18.98 -24.54
C GLU A 10 5.15 20.06 -25.28
N GLN A 11 3.87 20.26 -24.93
CA GLN A 11 3.06 21.39 -25.44
C GLN A 11 3.57 22.74 -24.91
N LEU A 12 3.75 22.91 -23.59
CA LEU A 12 4.28 24.16 -22.99
C LEU A 12 5.60 24.59 -23.63
N LYS A 13 6.44 23.64 -24.05
CA LYS A 13 7.70 23.95 -24.76
C LYS A 13 7.50 24.52 -26.16
N LYS A 14 6.46 24.09 -26.90
CA LYS A 14 6.08 24.73 -28.16
C LYS A 14 5.67 26.18 -27.92
N ASP A 15 4.83 26.40 -26.90
CA ASP A 15 4.34 27.72 -26.54
C ASP A 15 5.50 28.65 -26.12
N VAL A 16 6.46 28.14 -25.34
CA VAL A 16 7.70 28.85 -24.96
C VAL A 16 8.54 29.22 -26.18
N GLN A 17 8.70 28.30 -27.14
CA GLN A 17 9.37 28.58 -28.42
C GLN A 17 8.63 29.67 -29.19
N ALA A 18 7.32 29.50 -29.43
CA ALA A 18 6.49 30.43 -30.18
C ALA A 18 6.47 31.83 -29.54
N GLN A 19 6.44 31.92 -28.20
CA GLN A 19 6.47 33.17 -27.47
C GLN A 19 7.81 33.92 -27.61
N TYR A 20 8.94 33.20 -27.65
CA TYR A 20 10.24 33.82 -27.90
C TYR A 20 10.39 34.29 -29.36
N LEU A 21 9.94 33.47 -30.32
CA LEU A 21 10.01 33.76 -31.76
C LEU A 21 9.20 34.99 -32.20
N LYS A 22 8.21 35.44 -31.41
CA LYS A 22 7.46 36.69 -31.67
C LYS A 22 8.32 37.95 -31.61
N GLU A 23 9.40 37.93 -30.82
CA GLU A 23 10.23 39.12 -30.53
C GLU A 23 11.70 38.93 -30.88
N HIS A 24 12.17 37.68 -31.06
CA HIS A 24 13.57 37.34 -31.28
C HIS A 24 13.73 36.35 -32.44
N THR A 25 14.75 36.56 -33.28
CA THR A 25 15.16 35.62 -34.33
C THR A 25 16.43 34.86 -33.92
N PRO A 26 16.32 33.70 -33.25
CA PRO A 26 17.45 32.82 -32.94
C PRO A 26 18.04 32.16 -34.19
N SER A 27 19.15 31.43 -34.02
CA SER A 27 19.87 30.74 -35.10
C SER A 27 19.07 29.63 -35.81
N TYR A 28 17.96 29.18 -35.23
CA TYR A 28 17.03 28.18 -35.75
C TYR A 28 15.65 28.37 -35.09
N ASP A 29 14.54 28.13 -35.79
CA ASP A 29 13.19 28.29 -35.19
C ASP A 29 12.93 27.27 -34.08
N ASP A 30 13.29 26.01 -34.34
CA ASP A 30 13.23 24.89 -33.40
C ASP A 30 14.15 25.12 -32.20
N ILE A 31 13.54 25.27 -31.00
CA ILE A 31 14.22 25.52 -29.72
C ILE A 31 15.21 24.43 -29.34
N SER A 32 15.09 23.24 -29.92
CA SER A 32 16.12 22.22 -29.79
C SER A 32 17.44 22.67 -30.40
N LYS A 33 17.46 23.36 -31.54
CA LYS A 33 18.72 23.58 -32.25
C LYS A 33 19.59 24.67 -31.59
N TRP A 34 19.00 25.59 -30.83
CA TRP A 34 19.59 26.76 -30.13
C TRP A 34 20.84 26.47 -29.28
N LYS A 35 22.01 27.04 -29.58
CA LYS A 35 23.28 26.76 -28.86
C LYS A 35 23.91 28.02 -28.29
N GLY A 36 24.44 27.95 -27.07
CA GLY A 36 25.25 29.01 -26.47
C GLY A 36 24.53 30.34 -26.43
N ILE A 37 24.83 31.23 -27.38
CA ILE A 37 24.27 32.58 -27.46
C ILE A 37 22.73 32.59 -27.56
N ASP A 38 22.13 31.67 -28.32
CA ASP A 38 20.66 31.55 -28.40
C ASP A 38 20.05 31.27 -27.01
N ILE A 39 20.72 30.41 -26.23
CA ILE A 39 20.28 29.99 -24.89
C ILE A 39 20.47 31.13 -23.88
N ILE A 40 21.54 31.92 -24.03
CA ILE A 40 21.82 33.10 -23.19
C ILE A 40 20.75 34.18 -23.41
N TYR A 41 20.42 34.51 -24.66
CA TYR A 41 19.37 35.49 -24.96
C TYR A 41 17.99 35.03 -24.48
N PHE A 42 17.65 33.74 -24.64
CA PHE A 42 16.44 33.17 -24.03
C PHE A 42 16.42 33.30 -22.50
N GLN A 43 17.54 33.02 -21.83
CA GLN A 43 17.64 33.22 -20.37
C GLN A 43 17.49 34.68 -19.95
N GLU A 44 17.95 35.64 -20.75
CA GLU A 44 17.76 37.07 -20.48
C GLU A 44 16.31 37.51 -20.69
N ASP A 45 15.65 37.07 -21.77
CA ASP A 45 14.24 37.38 -22.02
C ASP A 45 13.32 36.77 -20.95
N LEU A 46 13.57 35.52 -20.57
CA LEU A 46 12.84 34.83 -19.51
C LEU A 46 13.03 35.50 -18.13
N ARG A 47 14.21 36.06 -17.85
CA ARG A 47 14.44 36.91 -16.66
C ARG A 47 13.68 38.24 -16.73
N LYS A 48 13.61 38.89 -17.90
CA LYS A 48 12.87 40.16 -18.10
C LYS A 48 11.37 39.97 -17.90
N LYS A 49 10.78 38.94 -18.54
CA LYS A 49 9.33 38.71 -18.56
C LYS A 49 8.82 37.99 -17.30
N ALA A 50 9.41 36.85 -16.95
CA ALA A 50 8.90 35.97 -15.90
C ALA A 50 9.63 36.09 -14.55
N LYS A 51 10.61 37.00 -14.43
CA LYS A 51 11.37 37.34 -13.19
C LYS A 51 12.11 36.17 -12.51
N GLY A 52 12.20 35.01 -13.16
CA GLY A 52 12.98 33.87 -12.71
C GLY A 52 14.13 33.54 -13.67
N ASN A 53 14.89 32.51 -13.34
CA ASN A 53 16.14 32.17 -14.01
C ASN A 53 16.27 30.66 -14.18
N ILE A 54 15.98 30.18 -15.40
CA ILE A 54 16.34 28.82 -15.81
C ILE A 54 17.86 28.71 -15.92
N SER A 55 18.43 27.66 -15.33
CA SER A 55 19.85 27.35 -15.54
C SER A 55 20.02 26.70 -16.91
N GLU A 56 21.15 26.91 -17.57
CA GLU A 56 21.54 26.12 -18.74
C GLU A 56 21.69 24.60 -18.38
N LYS A 57 21.66 24.21 -17.09
CA LYS A 57 21.59 22.79 -16.70
C LYS A 57 20.23 22.17 -16.92
N SER A 58 19.19 22.98 -16.92
CA SER A 58 17.80 22.57 -17.11
C SER A 58 17.49 22.24 -18.58
N PHE A 59 18.49 21.76 -19.32
CA PHE A 59 18.56 21.81 -20.78
C PHE A 59 18.83 20.38 -21.35
N TYR A 60 19.80 19.53 -20.86
CA TYR A 60 19.61 18.03 -20.85
C TYR A 60 18.62 17.73 -19.72
N THR A 61 17.47 18.36 -19.89
CA THR A 61 16.26 18.09 -19.20
C THR A 61 15.14 18.62 -20.10
N TYR A 62 15.24 19.82 -20.71
CA TYR A 62 14.09 20.43 -21.44
C TYR A 62 14.26 21.04 -22.87
N PHE A 63 15.43 21.23 -23.54
CA PHE A 63 15.56 21.66 -24.99
C PHE A 63 16.80 21.08 -25.80
N LYS A 64 16.69 20.30 -26.95
CA LYS A 64 17.69 19.25 -27.46
C LYS A 64 17.20 17.88 -28.06
N ASN A 65 17.32 16.73 -27.35
CA ASN A 65 16.76 15.40 -27.66
C ASN A 65 15.51 15.03 -26.81
N SER A 66 14.41 14.54 -27.40
CA SER A 66 13.14 14.15 -26.73
C SER A 66 12.51 12.96 -27.47
N PRO A 67 11.56 12.21 -26.86
CA PRO A 67 10.61 12.61 -25.80
C PRO A 67 11.24 12.97 -24.44
N VAL A 68 10.65 13.95 -23.74
CA VAL A 68 11.06 14.31 -22.37
C VAL A 68 10.74 13.13 -21.45
N THR A 69 11.76 12.55 -20.83
CA THR A 69 11.61 11.37 -19.95
C THR A 69 11.32 11.73 -18.50
N LYS A 70 11.37 13.01 -18.13
CA LYS A 70 11.20 13.48 -16.75
C LYS A 70 10.69 14.92 -16.70
N LEU A 71 9.63 15.13 -15.92
CA LEU A 71 9.03 16.44 -15.69
C LEU A 71 9.96 17.36 -14.86
N PRO A 72 10.01 18.69 -15.13
CA PRO A 72 10.64 19.65 -14.24
C PRO A 72 10.01 19.71 -12.84
N ARG A 73 10.71 20.41 -11.92
CA ARG A 73 10.10 20.85 -10.65
C ARG A 73 9.01 21.88 -10.92
N ILE A 74 8.00 21.92 -10.04
CA ILE A 74 6.83 22.80 -10.16
C ILE A 74 7.22 24.29 -10.30
N ASP A 75 8.27 24.74 -9.62
CA ASP A 75 8.79 26.11 -9.70
C ASP A 75 9.15 26.51 -11.14
N MET A 76 9.70 25.55 -11.91
CA MET A 76 10.13 25.77 -13.29
C MET A 76 8.99 25.62 -14.29
N LEU A 77 8.01 24.75 -14.00
CA LEU A 77 6.77 24.66 -14.77
C LEU A 77 5.97 25.97 -14.64
N ASN A 78 5.83 26.50 -13.43
CA ASN A 78 5.24 27.80 -13.16
C ASN A 78 6.00 28.92 -13.89
N LEU A 79 7.33 28.96 -13.77
CA LEU A 79 8.18 29.95 -14.45
C LEU A 79 8.01 29.97 -15.97
N LEU A 80 7.94 28.79 -16.61
CA LEU A 80 7.71 28.66 -18.05
C LEU A 80 6.26 29.01 -18.44
N SER A 81 5.28 28.72 -17.59
CA SER A 81 3.87 29.10 -17.79
C SER A 81 3.68 30.61 -17.71
N ILE A 82 4.32 31.27 -16.74
CA ILE A 82 4.33 32.73 -16.58
C ILE A 82 5.02 33.40 -17.78
N TYR A 83 6.08 32.78 -18.32
CA TYR A 83 6.74 33.26 -19.54
C TYR A 83 5.81 33.22 -20.77
N THR A 84 4.96 32.20 -20.90
CA THR A 84 3.99 32.09 -22.00
C THR A 84 2.67 32.84 -21.76
N GLY A 85 2.46 33.41 -20.56
CA GLY A 85 1.33 34.30 -20.25
C GLY A 85 0.28 33.73 -19.28
N TYR A 86 0.51 32.57 -18.68
CA TYR A 86 -0.41 31.89 -17.76
C TYR A 86 0.05 32.04 -16.31
N ASP A 87 -0.87 32.24 -15.36
CA ASP A 87 -0.53 32.51 -13.94
C ASP A 87 0.28 31.41 -13.25
N SER A 88 0.14 30.15 -13.70
CA SER A 88 0.81 28.99 -13.14
C SER A 88 0.75 27.78 -14.07
N TRP A 89 1.49 26.72 -13.74
CA TRP A 89 1.38 25.41 -14.41
C TRP A 89 -0.04 24.84 -14.37
N TYR A 90 -0.77 25.05 -13.27
CA TYR A 90 -2.16 24.63 -13.16
C TYR A 90 -3.06 25.42 -14.12
N GLY A 91 -2.86 26.74 -14.22
CA GLY A 91 -3.57 27.59 -15.18
C GLY A 91 -3.26 27.23 -16.64
N PHE A 92 -1.99 26.94 -16.95
CA PHE A 92 -1.58 26.45 -18.27
C PHE A 92 -2.29 25.13 -18.62
N LYS A 93 -2.29 24.15 -17.71
CA LYS A 93 -2.97 22.87 -17.96
C LYS A 93 -4.47 23.06 -18.14
N LYS A 94 -5.14 23.91 -17.33
CA LYS A 94 -6.59 24.18 -17.49
C LYS A 94 -6.95 24.74 -18.88
N GLN A 95 -6.05 25.44 -19.55
CA GLN A 95 -6.29 25.97 -20.91
C GLN A 95 -5.85 25.00 -22.03
N HIS A 96 -5.27 23.86 -21.67
CA HIS A 96 -4.76 22.83 -22.59
C HIS A 96 -5.26 21.41 -22.25
N LEU A 97 -6.48 21.30 -21.70
CA LEU A 97 -7.13 20.01 -21.44
C LEU A 97 -7.12 19.16 -22.72
N PHE A 98 -6.52 17.97 -22.65
CA PHE A 98 -6.67 17.00 -23.73
C PHE A 98 -8.08 16.42 -23.72
N ALA A 99 -8.52 15.80 -24.83
CA ALA A 99 -9.85 15.22 -24.94
C ALA A 99 -10.18 14.11 -23.91
N GLY A 100 -9.19 13.60 -23.17
CA GLY A 100 -9.37 12.68 -22.03
C GLY A 100 -9.53 13.37 -20.65
N GLU A 101 -9.32 14.68 -20.56
CA GLU A 101 -9.60 15.51 -19.38
C GLU A 101 -10.85 16.37 -19.58
N LEU A 102 -11.23 16.72 -20.81
CA LEU A 102 -12.54 17.33 -21.10
C LEU A 102 -13.70 16.48 -20.55
N LEU A 103 -13.55 15.15 -20.52
CA LEU A 103 -14.50 14.18 -19.95
C LEU A 103 -14.34 13.99 -18.42
N GLN A 104 -13.89 15.02 -17.71
CA GLN A 104 -13.77 15.03 -16.24
C GLN A 104 -14.38 16.30 -15.61
N ASP A 105 -14.43 17.42 -16.34
CA ASP A 105 -15.09 18.67 -15.94
C ASP A 105 -16.46 18.83 -16.66
N ASP A 106 -17.29 17.77 -16.68
CA ASP A 106 -18.69 17.80 -17.18
C ASP A 106 -19.64 18.61 -16.24
N GLY A 107 -19.17 19.74 -15.71
CA GLY A 107 -19.88 20.62 -14.78
C GLY A 107 -19.67 22.09 -15.12
N ASP A 108 -20.65 22.66 -15.83
CA ASP A 108 -20.68 24.04 -16.38
C ASP A 108 -19.57 24.40 -17.40
N LEU A 109 -19.87 24.15 -18.68
CA LEU A 109 -19.32 24.86 -19.85
C LEU A 109 -20.47 25.22 -20.79
N ASN A 110 -20.43 26.39 -21.44
CA ASN A 110 -21.52 26.91 -22.28
C ASN A 110 -21.28 26.71 -23.79
N GLU A 111 -22.36 26.71 -24.58
CA GLU A 111 -22.33 26.43 -26.03
C GLU A 111 -21.44 27.36 -26.87
N ASP A 112 -21.04 28.52 -26.35
CA ASP A 112 -20.14 29.46 -27.04
C ASP A 112 -18.66 29.10 -26.87
N GLU A 113 -18.25 28.48 -25.76
CA GLU A 113 -16.87 28.05 -25.52
C GLU A 113 -16.46 26.91 -26.46
N ILE A 114 -17.41 26.03 -26.79
CA ILE A 114 -17.22 24.89 -27.71
C ILE A 114 -16.78 25.38 -29.12
N LYS A 115 -17.32 26.52 -29.57
CA LYS A 115 -17.02 27.11 -30.89
C LYS A 115 -15.62 27.72 -30.97
N GLU A 116 -15.07 28.14 -29.84
CA GLU A 116 -13.70 28.67 -29.76
C GLU A 116 -12.66 27.53 -29.74
N ILE A 117 -13.00 26.38 -29.14
CA ILE A 117 -12.15 25.19 -29.12
C ILE A 117 -11.95 24.60 -30.53
N GLU A 118 -12.99 24.49 -31.37
CA GLU A 118 -12.85 23.99 -32.76
C GLU A 118 -11.84 24.81 -33.58
N LYS A 119 -11.75 26.12 -33.31
CA LYS A 119 -10.83 27.04 -33.98
C LYS A 119 -9.38 26.79 -33.56
N ILE A 120 -9.14 26.58 -32.26
CA ILE A 120 -7.79 26.39 -31.70
C ILE A 120 -7.15 25.08 -32.20
N VAL A 121 -7.94 24.02 -32.41
CA VAL A 121 -7.45 22.70 -32.90
C VAL A 121 -6.78 22.80 -34.29
N SER A 122 -7.07 23.85 -35.07
CA SER A 122 -6.53 24.01 -36.43
C SER A 122 -5.07 24.51 -36.50
N ASP A 123 -4.55 25.16 -35.45
CA ASP A 123 -3.27 25.90 -35.52
C ASP A 123 -2.04 25.17 -34.92
N VAL A 124 -2.20 24.02 -34.23
CA VAL A 124 -1.17 23.47 -33.30
C VAL A 124 -0.30 22.32 -33.88
N THR A 125 0.02 22.37 -35.17
CA THR A 125 1.04 21.47 -35.79
C THR A 125 2.48 21.93 -35.49
N ASP A 126 3.41 20.97 -35.26
CA ASP A 126 4.89 21.08 -35.04
C ASP A 126 5.46 21.29 -33.57
N ILE A 127 6.77 21.03 -33.27
CA ILE A 127 7.43 20.59 -31.94
C ILE A 127 8.96 21.03 -31.79
N PRO A 128 9.93 20.62 -30.86
CA PRO A 128 10.09 19.76 -29.62
C PRO A 128 11.01 20.35 -28.42
N LYS A 129 12.13 19.92 -27.72
CA LYS A 129 13.06 18.71 -27.53
C LYS A 129 14.03 18.72 -26.20
N THR A 130 15.24 18.10 -25.94
CA THR A 130 16.20 18.19 -24.67
C THR A 130 17.85 17.95 -24.60
N GLU A 131 18.83 18.93 -24.38
CA GLU A 131 20.37 18.91 -24.10
C GLU A 131 21.09 20.20 -23.42
N ILE A 132 22.35 20.20 -22.84
CA ILE A 132 22.87 20.93 -21.57
C ILE A 132 24.11 21.93 -21.48
N THR A 133 24.30 22.64 -20.31
CA THR A 133 25.49 23.41 -19.69
C THR A 133 26.72 22.63 -19.16
N PRO A 134 27.90 23.24 -18.80
CA PRO A 134 28.33 23.57 -17.38
C PRO A 134 29.35 24.77 -17.21
N GLN A 135 29.94 25.19 -16.05
CA GLN A 135 30.50 24.47 -14.86
C GLN A 135 30.86 25.37 -13.61
N LYS A 136 30.70 24.81 -12.38
CA LYS A 136 31.54 24.73 -11.12
C LYS A 136 32.53 25.84 -10.62
N THR A 137 32.58 26.06 -9.28
CA THR A 137 33.79 26.24 -8.39
C THR A 137 33.42 25.94 -6.88
N GLU A 138 34.36 25.97 -5.91
CA GLU A 138 34.33 25.30 -4.57
C GLU A 138 34.66 26.20 -3.35
N LEU A 139 34.40 25.75 -2.08
CA LEU A 139 35.32 25.84 -0.89
C LEU A 139 34.81 25.17 0.43
N LYS A 140 35.65 25.14 1.49
CA LYS A 140 35.69 24.32 2.76
C LYS A 140 34.73 24.82 3.90
N THR A 141 34.62 24.26 5.13
CA THR A 141 35.38 23.29 6.01
C THR A 141 34.37 22.52 6.96
N SER A 142 34.59 21.87 8.13
CA SER A 142 35.68 21.69 9.14
C SER A 142 35.55 20.36 9.97
N GLU A 143 35.96 20.32 11.27
CA GLU A 143 36.20 19.14 12.15
C GLU A 143 34.96 18.47 12.83
N ASN A 144 34.99 17.20 13.31
CA ASN A 144 35.70 16.73 14.53
C ASN A 144 36.00 15.20 14.61
N ILE A 145 36.78 14.79 15.63
CA ILE A 145 37.48 13.49 15.74
C ILE A 145 37.36 12.89 17.16
N ASP A 146 37.07 11.59 17.28
CA ASP A 146 37.60 10.60 18.26
C ASP A 146 37.05 9.20 17.86
N LEU A 147 37.82 8.12 17.61
CA LEU A 147 38.89 7.40 18.34
C LEU A 147 38.38 6.40 19.40
N GLN A 148 38.48 5.09 19.09
CA GLN A 148 38.09 3.98 19.97
C GLN A 148 39.30 3.15 20.45
N LYS A 149 39.33 2.84 21.76
CA LYS A 149 40.14 1.82 22.49
C LYS A 149 39.37 1.49 23.80
N SER A 150 39.46 0.34 24.49
CA SER A 150 40.23 -0.91 24.29
C SER A 150 39.79 -2.06 25.26
N ILE A 151 39.52 -3.26 24.71
CA ILE A 151 39.89 -4.63 25.18
C ILE A 151 39.46 -5.15 26.60
N THR A 152 38.83 -6.36 26.66
CA THR A 152 38.86 -7.42 27.74
C THR A 152 38.32 -7.12 29.17
N ASP A 153 37.89 -8.08 30.03
CA ASP A 153 37.88 -9.57 29.99
C ASP A 153 36.90 -10.22 31.02
N ASN A 154 36.70 -11.55 30.93
CA ASN A 154 36.33 -12.50 32.02
C ASN A 154 34.97 -12.32 32.77
N GLN A 155 34.30 -13.35 33.32
CA GLN A 155 34.49 -14.81 33.27
C GLN A 155 33.15 -15.55 33.47
N SER A 156 33.05 -16.82 33.04
CA SER A 156 31.92 -17.71 33.37
C SER A 156 32.34 -18.80 34.36
N ILE A 157 31.47 -19.14 35.31
CA ILE A 157 31.67 -20.25 36.25
C ILE A 157 30.55 -21.26 36.07
N ASN A 158 30.92 -22.52 35.92
CA ASN A 158 30.00 -23.65 35.76
C ASN A 158 30.49 -24.80 36.67
N LYS A 159 29.64 -25.35 37.53
CA LYS A 159 30.00 -26.49 38.39
C LYS A 159 28.83 -27.44 38.63
N LYS A 160 29.14 -28.73 38.52
CA LYS A 160 28.27 -29.91 38.62
C LYS A 160 28.48 -30.62 39.97
N THR A 161 27.39 -31.10 40.59
CA THR A 161 27.35 -32.13 41.66
C THR A 161 25.92 -32.70 41.60
N GLU A 162 25.64 -33.94 41.20
CA GLU A 162 25.91 -35.26 41.81
C GLU A 162 24.97 -35.64 42.97
N LEU A 163 24.75 -36.94 43.18
CA LEU A 163 23.47 -37.53 43.61
C LEU A 163 23.67 -38.70 44.59
N SER A 164 22.63 -39.00 45.39
CA SER A 164 22.43 -40.22 46.23
C SER A 164 23.03 -40.15 47.65
N PRO A 165 22.57 -40.98 48.62
CA PRO A 165 21.57 -42.07 48.53
C PRO A 165 20.37 -41.94 49.50
N LEU A 166 19.57 -43.01 49.60
CA LEU A 166 18.34 -43.14 50.41
C LEU A 166 18.60 -43.23 51.93
N SER A 167 17.53 -43.05 52.71
CA SER A 167 17.33 -43.69 54.02
C SER A 167 15.89 -44.17 54.14
N GLU A 168 15.67 -45.31 54.79
CA GLU A 168 14.35 -45.94 54.95
C GLU A 168 13.54 -45.35 56.12
N SER A 169 12.21 -45.42 56.06
CA SER A 169 11.33 -45.25 57.23
C SER A 169 9.95 -45.88 57.01
N GLU A 170 9.80 -47.09 57.56
CA GLU A 170 8.62 -47.80 58.08
C GLU A 170 7.19 -47.62 57.48
N ILE A 171 6.54 -48.77 57.28
CA ILE A 171 5.14 -48.89 56.80
C ILE A 171 4.15 -48.78 57.98
N ILE A 172 3.41 -47.67 58.08
CA ILE A 172 2.31 -47.53 59.05
C ILE A 172 0.98 -48.05 58.48
N LYS A 173 0.42 -49.09 59.10
CA LYS A 173 -0.88 -49.68 58.71
C LYS A 173 -2.08 -48.83 59.20
N PRO A 174 -3.19 -48.72 58.44
CA PRO A 174 -4.28 -47.79 58.76
C PRO A 174 -5.17 -48.26 59.93
N LYS A 175 -5.31 -47.41 60.96
CA LYS A 175 -6.13 -47.69 62.15
C LYS A 175 -7.56 -47.15 62.01
N LYS A 176 -8.52 -48.02 61.65
CA LYS A 176 -9.96 -47.69 61.59
C LYS A 176 -10.49 -47.25 62.97
N SER A 177 -10.74 -45.95 63.18
CA SER A 177 -11.77 -45.44 64.13
C SER A 177 -12.09 -43.93 64.01
N PHE A 178 -11.16 -43.10 63.53
CA PHE A 178 -11.28 -41.62 63.58
C PHE A 178 -12.48 -41.03 62.82
N PHE A 179 -13.01 -41.71 61.81
CA PHE A 179 -14.04 -41.18 60.90
C PHE A 179 -15.39 -40.85 61.56
N LYS A 180 -15.72 -41.37 62.75
CA LYS A 180 -17.04 -41.15 63.37
C LYS A 180 -17.14 -39.90 64.26
N LYS A 181 -16.04 -39.36 64.78
CA LYS A 181 -16.07 -38.17 65.67
C LYS A 181 -15.72 -36.86 64.95
N ASN A 182 -14.91 -36.95 63.89
CA ASN A 182 -14.47 -35.79 63.09
C ASN A 182 -15.26 -35.63 61.77
N ALA A 183 -16.31 -36.43 61.54
CA ALA A 183 -17.10 -36.41 60.31
C ALA A 183 -17.60 -35.00 59.93
N TRP A 184 -18.06 -34.22 60.91
CA TRP A 184 -18.53 -32.86 60.68
C TRP A 184 -17.42 -31.92 60.18
N ALA A 185 -16.18 -32.08 60.65
CA ALA A 185 -15.03 -31.30 60.17
C ALA A 185 -14.63 -31.67 58.73
N PHE A 186 -14.79 -32.94 58.34
CA PHE A 186 -14.63 -33.34 56.93
C PHE A 186 -15.75 -32.78 56.05
N ILE A 187 -16.99 -32.74 56.56
CA ILE A 187 -18.14 -32.16 55.84
C ILE A 187 -17.97 -30.64 55.66
N THR A 188 -17.56 -29.90 56.69
CA THR A 188 -17.33 -28.45 56.56
C THR A 188 -16.12 -28.14 55.68
N ALA A 189 -15.02 -28.88 55.78
CA ALA A 189 -13.88 -28.74 54.87
C ALA A 189 -14.27 -29.01 53.41
N LEU A 190 -15.02 -30.08 53.14
CA LEU A 190 -15.54 -30.41 51.80
C LEU A 190 -16.48 -29.31 51.27
N LEU A 191 -17.34 -28.76 52.13
CA LEU A 191 -18.27 -27.69 51.77
C LEU A 191 -17.52 -26.37 51.48
N ILE A 192 -16.47 -26.04 52.24
CA ILE A 192 -15.59 -24.90 51.96
C ILE A 192 -14.89 -25.07 50.60
N ILE A 193 -14.37 -26.27 50.31
CA ILE A 193 -13.73 -26.59 49.01
C ILE A 193 -14.74 -26.44 47.87
N ILE A 194 -15.95 -27.00 47.98
CA ILE A 194 -17.02 -26.88 46.99
C ILE A 194 -17.43 -25.41 46.79
N THR A 195 -17.55 -24.63 47.87
CA THR A 195 -17.88 -23.20 47.81
C THR A 195 -16.78 -22.39 47.13
N GLY A 196 -15.51 -22.73 47.38
CA GLY A 196 -14.36 -22.14 46.67
C GLY A 196 -14.38 -22.45 45.17
N ILE A 197 -14.61 -23.71 44.79
CA ILE A 197 -14.73 -24.13 43.37
C ILE A 197 -15.88 -23.40 42.68
N LEU A 198 -17.04 -23.25 43.35
CA LEU A 198 -18.18 -22.47 42.85
C LEU A 198 -17.86 -20.97 42.69
N GLY A 199 -17.10 -20.39 43.61
CA GLY A 199 -16.66 -18.98 43.54
C GLY A 199 -15.67 -18.71 42.41
N PHE A 200 -14.72 -19.62 42.17
CA PHE A 200 -13.70 -19.49 41.13
C PHE A 200 -14.07 -20.13 39.77
N LYS A 201 -15.30 -20.63 39.61
CA LYS A 201 -15.78 -21.34 38.41
C LYS A 201 -15.47 -20.61 37.09
N ASP A 202 -15.61 -19.28 37.04
CA ASP A 202 -15.46 -18.50 35.82
C ASP A 202 -13.99 -18.32 35.39
N VAL A 203 -13.03 -18.71 36.23
CA VAL A 203 -11.59 -18.79 35.92
C VAL A 203 -11.19 -20.24 35.69
N LEU A 204 -11.70 -21.18 36.50
CA LEU A 204 -11.36 -22.61 36.42
C LEU A 204 -11.89 -23.33 35.17
N PHE A 205 -12.94 -22.82 34.52
CA PHE A 205 -13.56 -23.45 33.34
C PHE A 205 -13.28 -22.72 32.01
N GLN A 206 -12.19 -21.94 31.94
CA GLN A 206 -11.72 -21.37 30.67
C GLN A 206 -10.84 -22.39 29.93
N LYS A 207 -11.07 -22.58 28.63
CA LYS A 207 -10.30 -23.46 27.74
C LYS A 207 -9.64 -22.65 26.63
N THR A 208 -8.41 -23.01 26.28
CA THR A 208 -7.72 -22.47 25.11
C THR A 208 -7.94 -23.41 23.93
N TYR A 209 -8.51 -22.90 22.86
CA TYR A 209 -8.63 -23.61 21.58
C TYR A 209 -7.57 -23.09 20.62
N THR A 210 -6.84 -24.00 19.98
CA THR A 210 -5.76 -23.69 19.05
C THR A 210 -6.17 -24.02 17.62
N TYR A 211 -6.12 -23.03 16.75
CA TYR A 211 -6.51 -23.14 15.35
C TYR A 211 -5.30 -22.89 14.45
N CYS A 212 -4.78 -23.94 13.82
CA CYS A 212 -3.66 -23.85 12.87
C CYS A 212 -4.16 -23.83 11.43
N PHE A 213 -3.41 -23.20 10.52
CA PHE A 213 -3.89 -22.93 9.15
C PHE A 213 -2.96 -23.49 8.07
N THR A 214 -3.52 -24.34 7.21
CA THR A 214 -2.83 -24.99 6.08
C THR A 214 -3.45 -24.57 4.74
N ASP A 215 -2.62 -24.55 3.71
CA ASP A 215 -3.04 -24.40 2.32
C ASP A 215 -3.66 -25.72 1.81
N ALA A 216 -4.89 -25.67 1.31
CA ALA A 216 -5.64 -26.87 0.89
C ALA A 216 -5.08 -27.56 -0.37
N ASP A 217 -4.35 -26.84 -1.23
CA ASP A 217 -3.81 -27.37 -2.49
C ASP A 217 -2.39 -27.92 -2.31
N ARG A 218 -1.68 -27.48 -1.25
CA ARG A 218 -0.26 -27.78 -0.99
C ARG A 218 0.01 -28.52 0.32
N ASN A 219 -0.98 -28.62 1.20
CA ASN A 219 -0.88 -29.14 2.59
C ASN A 219 0.31 -28.53 3.38
N GLN A 220 0.58 -27.24 3.17
CA GLN A 220 1.68 -26.48 3.80
C GLN A 220 1.14 -25.35 4.68
N ASN A 221 1.87 -24.95 5.71
CA ASN A 221 1.47 -23.84 6.59
C ASN A 221 1.28 -22.54 5.80
N VAL A 222 0.21 -21.80 6.11
CA VAL A 222 -0.17 -20.58 5.38
C VAL A 222 0.89 -19.48 5.51
N GLN A 223 1.48 -19.11 4.37
CA GLN A 223 2.56 -18.10 4.27
C GLN A 223 2.07 -16.64 4.19
N SER A 224 0.80 -16.38 4.49
CA SER A 224 0.20 -15.03 4.47
C SER A 224 -0.33 -14.65 5.84
N THR A 225 -0.42 -13.35 6.13
CA THR A 225 -1.23 -12.85 7.24
C THR A 225 -2.68 -13.34 7.11
N ILE A 226 -3.27 -13.76 8.23
CA ILE A 226 -4.68 -14.14 8.35
C ILE A 226 -5.37 -13.16 9.29
N GLU A 227 -6.57 -12.72 8.95
CA GLU A 227 -7.42 -11.89 9.80
C GLU A 227 -8.65 -12.70 10.21
N ILE A 228 -8.91 -12.74 11.52
CA ILE A 228 -9.97 -13.53 12.13
C ILE A 228 -10.89 -12.61 12.91
N LYS A 229 -12.18 -12.64 12.55
CA LYS A 229 -13.25 -11.90 13.23
C LYS A 229 -14.09 -12.89 14.02
N VAL A 230 -13.93 -12.91 15.34
CA VAL A 230 -14.78 -13.70 16.25
C VAL A 230 -16.08 -12.95 16.52
N ILE A 231 -17.21 -13.65 16.36
CA ILE A 231 -18.56 -13.07 16.46
C ILE A 231 -19.27 -13.69 17.67
N LYS A 232 -19.52 -12.87 18.69
CA LYS A 232 -20.29 -13.22 19.89
C LYS A 232 -21.75 -12.78 19.75
N GLN A 233 -22.62 -13.26 20.65
CA GLN A 233 -24.03 -12.82 20.68
C GLN A 233 -24.14 -11.48 21.40
N ASN A 234 -24.88 -10.53 20.82
CA ASN A 234 -25.14 -9.19 21.36
C ASN A 234 -23.89 -8.34 21.68
N GLU A 235 -22.73 -8.70 21.15
CA GLU A 235 -21.45 -8.01 21.32
C GLU A 235 -20.85 -7.65 19.95
N SER A 236 -20.03 -6.60 19.91
CA SER A 236 -19.25 -6.24 18.72
C SER A 236 -18.21 -7.33 18.39
N PRO A 237 -17.94 -7.62 17.10
CA PRO A 237 -16.96 -8.64 16.75
C PRO A 237 -15.54 -8.29 17.20
N LEU A 238 -14.80 -9.30 17.68
CA LEU A 238 -13.40 -9.19 18.08
C LEU A 238 -12.48 -9.52 16.89
N PHE A 239 -11.48 -8.68 16.64
CA PHE A 239 -10.58 -8.81 15.50
C PHE A 239 -9.18 -9.24 15.93
N TYR A 240 -8.65 -10.27 15.27
CA TYR A 240 -7.31 -10.82 15.49
C TYR A 240 -6.56 -10.89 14.16
N ARG A 241 -5.24 -10.66 14.20
CA ARG A 241 -4.37 -10.67 13.01
C ARG A 241 -3.16 -11.57 13.27
N ILE A 242 -3.12 -12.69 12.59
CA ILE A 242 -2.17 -13.80 12.78
C ILE A 242 -1.08 -13.70 11.71
N LYS A 243 0.19 -13.90 12.08
CA LYS A 243 1.31 -13.84 11.11
C LYS A 243 1.40 -15.14 10.28
N PRO A 244 2.09 -15.13 9.13
CA PRO A 244 2.45 -16.34 8.40
C PRO A 244 2.97 -17.46 9.32
N GLY A 245 2.37 -18.65 9.21
CA GLY A 245 2.77 -19.84 9.98
C GLY A 245 2.42 -19.85 11.48
N GLU A 246 1.85 -18.79 12.05
CA GLU A 246 1.37 -18.79 13.45
C GLU A 246 -0.04 -19.40 13.55
N CYS A 247 -0.34 -20.07 14.67
CA CYS A 247 -1.69 -20.56 14.98
C CYS A 247 -2.46 -19.54 15.82
N PHE A 248 -3.80 -19.55 15.71
CA PHE A 248 -4.68 -18.72 16.51
C PHE A 248 -5.06 -19.43 17.81
N HIS A 249 -4.58 -18.92 18.95
CA HIS A 249 -4.95 -19.40 20.27
C HIS A 249 -6.07 -18.53 20.85
N TYR A 250 -7.22 -19.14 21.15
CA TYR A 250 -8.41 -18.45 21.66
C TYR A 250 -8.84 -19.02 23.02
N LEU A 251 -8.60 -18.24 24.08
CA LEU A 251 -9.05 -18.55 25.44
C LEU A 251 -10.52 -18.13 25.60
N THR A 252 -11.41 -19.07 25.91
CA THR A 252 -12.83 -18.77 26.15
C THR A 252 -13.50 -19.74 27.13
N LYS A 253 -14.68 -19.34 27.61
CA LYS A 253 -15.66 -20.15 28.34
C LYS A 253 -16.98 -20.32 27.57
N ASP A 254 -17.05 -19.78 26.34
CA ASP A 254 -18.25 -19.83 25.51
C ASP A 254 -18.48 -21.24 24.97
N LYS A 255 -19.74 -21.69 24.91
CA LYS A 255 -20.09 -23.02 24.38
C LYS A 255 -20.00 -23.13 22.86
N ASN A 256 -19.99 -22.00 22.15
CA ASN A 256 -19.93 -21.98 20.69
C ASN A 256 -18.98 -20.87 20.21
N LEU A 257 -18.21 -21.17 19.18
CA LEU A 257 -17.37 -20.20 18.47
C LEU A 257 -17.92 -20.01 17.07
N ARG A 258 -18.28 -18.76 16.74
CA ARG A 258 -18.45 -18.31 15.35
C ARG A 258 -17.29 -17.39 15.00
N MET A 259 -16.57 -17.69 13.92
CA MET A 259 -15.51 -16.84 13.42
C MET A 259 -15.51 -16.76 11.89
N GLN A 260 -15.24 -15.56 11.37
CA GLN A 260 -15.02 -15.31 9.96
C GLN A 260 -13.52 -15.12 9.72
N ILE A 261 -12.93 -15.97 8.89
CA ILE A 261 -11.52 -15.94 8.49
C ILE A 261 -11.42 -15.26 7.12
N SER A 262 -10.46 -14.35 6.98
CA SER A 262 -10.14 -13.65 5.74
C SER A 262 -8.63 -13.52 5.57
N SER A 263 -8.18 -13.55 4.32
CA SER A 263 -6.78 -13.39 3.93
C SER A 263 -6.67 -12.57 2.64
N THR A 264 -5.50 -11.99 2.42
CA THR A 264 -5.11 -11.32 1.16
C THR A 264 -4.95 -12.29 -0.02
N VAL A 265 -4.95 -13.62 0.21
CA VAL A 265 -4.70 -14.64 -0.84
C VAL A 265 -5.61 -15.88 -0.81
N TYR A 266 -6.18 -16.27 0.34
CA TYR A 266 -7.13 -17.40 0.44
C TYR A 266 -8.60 -16.95 0.37
N GLU A 267 -9.52 -17.84 0.03
CA GLU A 267 -10.97 -17.60 0.11
C GLU A 267 -11.41 -17.23 1.53
N ASN A 268 -12.51 -16.49 1.66
CA ASN A 268 -13.06 -16.14 2.97
C ASN A 268 -13.87 -17.32 3.51
N LEU A 269 -13.62 -17.74 4.74
CA LEU A 269 -14.24 -18.92 5.36
C LEU A 269 -14.98 -18.53 6.64
N GLU A 270 -16.26 -18.91 6.76
CA GLU A 270 -16.99 -18.81 8.03
C GLU A 270 -16.99 -20.16 8.74
N ILE A 271 -16.64 -20.15 10.02
CA ILE A 271 -16.57 -21.32 10.89
C ILE A 271 -17.54 -21.14 12.05
N ASN A 272 -18.34 -22.18 12.27
CA ASN A 272 -19.17 -22.36 13.45
C ASN A 272 -18.75 -23.68 14.12
N ARG A 273 -18.49 -23.66 15.43
CA ARG A 273 -18.06 -24.82 16.23
C ARG A 273 -18.82 -24.83 17.55
N ASN A 274 -19.36 -26.00 17.93
CA ASN A 274 -19.73 -26.25 19.33
C ASN A 274 -18.45 -26.66 20.08
N LEU A 275 -18.04 -25.86 21.05
CA LEU A 275 -16.80 -26.00 21.81
C LEU A 275 -16.89 -27.04 22.94
N GLU A 276 -18.09 -27.52 23.29
CA GLU A 276 -18.30 -28.58 24.29
C GLU A 276 -17.73 -29.93 23.83
N ASN A 277 -17.73 -30.18 22.51
CA ASN A 277 -17.26 -31.42 21.88
C ASN A 277 -16.11 -31.20 20.88
N ALA A 278 -15.57 -29.98 20.77
CA ALA A 278 -14.45 -29.66 19.89
C ALA A 278 -13.12 -30.17 20.49
N PRO A 279 -12.14 -30.57 19.64
CA PRO A 279 -10.77 -30.77 20.10
C PRO A 279 -10.16 -29.45 20.56
N GLU A 280 -9.13 -29.51 21.41
CA GLU A 280 -8.40 -28.32 21.89
C GLU A 280 -7.40 -27.80 20.83
N GLU A 281 -7.12 -28.60 19.80
CA GLU A 281 -6.32 -28.23 18.63
C GLU A 281 -7.04 -28.70 17.34
N GLU A 282 -7.21 -27.80 16.37
CA GLU A 282 -7.86 -28.06 15.08
C GLU A 282 -7.06 -27.41 13.93
N THR A 283 -6.76 -28.18 12.89
CA THR A 283 -6.18 -27.65 11.63
C THR A 283 -7.29 -27.28 10.66
N ILE A 284 -7.28 -26.03 10.20
CA ILE A 284 -8.23 -25.49 9.23
C ILE A 284 -7.53 -25.34 7.89
N GLU A 285 -8.01 -26.08 6.89
CA GLU A 285 -7.56 -25.96 5.51
C GLU A 285 -8.20 -24.71 4.87
N LEU A 286 -7.35 -23.77 4.43
CA LEU A 286 -7.75 -22.58 3.69
C LEU A 286 -7.52 -22.83 2.19
N LYS A 287 -8.60 -22.73 1.43
CA LYS A 287 -8.57 -22.88 -0.03
C LYS A 287 -8.05 -21.60 -0.71
N PRO A 288 -7.07 -21.69 -1.63
CA PRO A 288 -6.63 -20.55 -2.43
C PRO A 288 -7.77 -19.87 -3.22
N ASP A 289 -7.71 -18.54 -3.33
CA ASP A 289 -8.50 -17.78 -4.31
C ASP A 289 -7.57 -17.34 -5.44
N ASP A 290 -7.66 -17.98 -6.61
CA ASP A 290 -6.87 -17.69 -7.82
C ASP A 290 -6.70 -16.19 -8.10
N TYR A 291 -7.76 -15.41 -7.87
CA TYR A 291 -7.82 -13.98 -8.19
C TYR A 291 -7.05 -13.17 -7.17
N LYS A 292 -7.20 -13.48 -5.87
CA LYS A 292 -6.42 -12.86 -4.81
C LYS A 292 -4.94 -13.23 -4.93
N MET A 293 -4.65 -14.50 -5.17
CA MET A 293 -3.31 -15.04 -5.37
C MET A 293 -2.61 -14.38 -6.57
N ALA A 294 -3.33 -14.22 -7.70
CA ALA A 294 -2.84 -13.49 -8.86
C ALA A 294 -2.61 -11.99 -8.57
N VAL A 295 -3.56 -11.30 -7.92
CA VAL A 295 -3.40 -9.87 -7.57
C VAL A 295 -2.19 -9.67 -6.65
N PHE A 296 -1.99 -10.53 -5.66
CA PHE A 296 -0.83 -10.50 -4.76
C PHE A 296 0.50 -10.78 -5.50
N TYR A 297 0.53 -11.79 -6.38
CA TYR A 297 1.70 -12.08 -7.20
C TYR A 297 2.06 -10.89 -8.11
N TYR A 298 1.06 -10.28 -8.75
CA TYR A 298 1.23 -9.12 -9.64
C TYR A 298 1.39 -7.77 -8.92
N SER A 299 1.36 -7.72 -7.59
CA SER A 299 1.69 -6.53 -6.79
C SER A 299 3.01 -6.63 -6.02
N THR A 300 3.51 -7.85 -5.74
CA THR A 300 4.69 -8.09 -4.90
C THR A 300 5.94 -8.57 -5.64
N LYS A 301 5.80 -9.12 -6.85
CA LYS A 301 6.96 -9.64 -7.61
C LYS A 301 7.75 -8.53 -8.30
N ASP A 302 8.98 -8.31 -7.85
CA ASP A 302 9.97 -7.52 -8.61
C ASP A 302 10.22 -8.13 -10.00
N VAL A 303 10.20 -7.27 -11.02
CA VAL A 303 10.05 -7.70 -12.42
C VAL A 303 11.41 -7.89 -13.11
N SER A 304 11.97 -9.08 -13.00
CA SER A 304 13.07 -9.51 -13.86
C SER A 304 12.54 -9.90 -15.26
N GLY A 305 12.86 -9.09 -16.26
CA GLY A 305 12.47 -9.27 -17.66
C GLY A 305 12.09 -7.95 -18.34
N ASN A 306 11.62 -8.00 -19.59
CA ASN A 306 11.10 -6.81 -20.27
C ASN A 306 9.81 -6.32 -19.57
N PRO A 307 9.75 -5.08 -19.03
CA PRO A 307 8.57 -4.63 -18.30
C PRO A 307 7.34 -4.43 -19.17
N SER A 308 7.51 -3.96 -20.42
CA SER A 308 6.38 -3.57 -21.29
C SER A 308 5.51 -4.76 -21.69
N GLU A 309 6.13 -5.89 -22.03
CA GLU A 309 5.43 -7.11 -22.39
C GLU A 309 4.64 -7.70 -21.20
N GLN A 310 5.21 -7.66 -19.99
CA GLN A 310 4.56 -8.16 -18.78
C GLN A 310 3.38 -7.28 -18.34
N ILE A 311 3.49 -5.95 -18.49
CA ILE A 311 2.36 -5.01 -18.31
C ILE A 311 1.23 -5.35 -19.29
N ASN A 312 1.56 -5.61 -20.56
CA ASN A 312 0.57 -5.98 -21.59
C ASN A 312 -0.08 -7.36 -21.37
N ILE A 313 0.60 -8.29 -20.68
CA ILE A 313 0.00 -9.56 -20.23
C ILE A 313 -0.95 -9.29 -19.04
N LYS A 314 -0.48 -8.60 -17.99
CA LYS A 314 -1.24 -8.28 -16.78
C LYS A 314 -2.53 -7.51 -17.11
N ARG A 315 -2.46 -6.52 -18.02
CA ARG A 315 -3.63 -5.77 -18.52
C ARG A 315 -4.66 -6.68 -19.18
N ARG A 316 -4.25 -7.55 -20.13
CA ARG A 316 -5.17 -8.49 -20.82
C ARG A 316 -5.82 -9.50 -19.86
N GLN A 317 -5.11 -9.95 -18.83
CA GLN A 317 -5.68 -10.84 -17.82
C GLN A 317 -6.80 -10.14 -17.04
N LEU A 318 -6.54 -8.93 -16.52
CA LEU A 318 -7.55 -8.15 -15.79
C LEU A 318 -8.78 -7.82 -16.67
N GLU A 319 -8.57 -7.47 -17.94
CA GLU A 319 -9.64 -7.26 -18.92
C GLU A 319 -10.59 -8.44 -19.07
N SER A 320 -10.04 -9.67 -19.06
CA SER A 320 -10.83 -10.90 -19.19
C SER A 320 -11.67 -11.21 -17.95
N ARG A 321 -11.16 -10.87 -16.75
CA ARG A 321 -11.72 -11.25 -15.45
C ARG A 321 -12.70 -10.24 -14.86
N ILE A 322 -12.53 -8.95 -15.14
CA ILE A 322 -13.42 -7.90 -14.64
C ILE A 322 -14.60 -7.73 -15.62
N SER A 323 -15.83 -7.59 -15.09
CA SER A 323 -17.00 -7.25 -15.92
C SER A 323 -16.88 -5.83 -16.46
N ASN A 324 -17.53 -5.54 -17.58
CA ASN A 324 -17.53 -4.17 -18.12
C ASN A 324 -18.34 -3.23 -17.20
N ASP A 325 -19.39 -3.76 -16.59
CA ASP A 325 -20.33 -3.09 -15.67
C ASP A 325 -19.92 -3.24 -14.19
N ALA A 326 -18.62 -3.45 -13.92
CA ALA A 326 -18.13 -3.69 -12.57
C ALA A 326 -18.06 -2.40 -11.73
N VAL A 327 -18.72 -2.39 -10.58
CA VAL A 327 -18.72 -1.23 -9.66
C VAL A 327 -17.43 -1.25 -8.82
N ILE A 328 -16.45 -0.44 -9.20
CA ILE A 328 -15.16 -0.34 -8.51
C ILE A 328 -15.13 0.93 -7.68
N SER A 329 -14.67 0.84 -6.42
CA SER A 329 -14.61 1.97 -5.49
C SER A 329 -13.28 2.03 -4.75
N GLN A 330 -12.63 3.19 -4.81
CA GLN A 330 -11.50 3.53 -3.96
C GLN A 330 -12.01 4.25 -2.71
N ILE A 331 -11.52 3.85 -1.54
CA ILE A 331 -11.72 4.55 -0.26
C ILE A 331 -10.43 5.28 0.09
N TYR A 332 -10.56 6.54 0.51
CA TYR A 332 -9.46 7.39 0.94
C TYR A 332 -9.38 7.45 2.48
N ASP A 333 -8.16 7.40 3.02
CA ASP A 333 -7.90 7.55 4.46
C ASP A 333 -7.81 9.06 4.83
N ASN A 334 -8.92 9.80 4.67
CA ASN A 334 -9.02 11.25 4.93
C ASN A 334 -10.12 11.61 5.96
N GLU A 335 -10.07 12.83 6.50
CA GLU A 335 -10.98 13.27 7.60
C GLU A 335 -12.47 13.31 7.21
N ILE A 336 -12.78 13.47 5.92
CA ILE A 336 -14.13 13.44 5.36
C ILE A 336 -14.22 12.25 4.40
N TYR A 337 -14.72 11.11 4.92
CA TYR A 337 -14.69 9.76 4.35
C TYR A 337 -14.87 9.70 2.82
N GLY A 338 -13.77 9.79 2.07
CA GLY A 338 -13.78 9.89 0.62
C GLY A 338 -14.02 8.55 -0.06
N ILE A 339 -15.05 8.47 -0.91
CA ILE A 339 -15.29 7.32 -1.80
C ILE A 339 -15.32 7.82 -3.24
N GLU A 340 -14.46 7.27 -4.08
CA GLU A 340 -14.44 7.53 -5.53
C GLU A 340 -14.82 6.25 -6.29
N THR A 341 -15.78 6.35 -7.22
CA THR A 341 -16.09 5.24 -8.14
C THR A 341 -15.22 5.33 -9.39
N LEU A 342 -14.47 4.26 -9.66
CA LEU A 342 -13.65 4.12 -10.85
C LEU A 342 -14.34 3.21 -11.86
N ASP A 343 -14.17 3.50 -13.15
CA ASP A 343 -14.51 2.55 -14.20
C ASP A 343 -13.43 1.45 -14.33
N LYS A 344 -13.77 0.39 -15.09
CA LYS A 344 -12.89 -0.74 -15.36
C LYS A 344 -11.53 -0.31 -15.95
N GLN A 345 -11.52 0.65 -16.87
CA GLN A 345 -10.30 1.11 -17.56
C GLN A 345 -9.41 1.92 -16.63
N LYS A 346 -9.97 2.85 -15.85
CA LYS A 346 -9.24 3.59 -14.81
C LYS A 346 -8.63 2.63 -13.79
N TYR A 347 -9.39 1.66 -13.26
CA TYR A 347 -8.87 0.68 -12.31
C TYR A 347 -7.76 -0.20 -12.90
N ILE A 348 -7.95 -0.78 -14.09
CA ILE A 348 -6.93 -1.63 -14.73
C ILE A 348 -5.67 -0.82 -15.02
N THR A 349 -5.81 0.42 -15.49
CA THR A 349 -4.67 1.32 -15.76
C THR A 349 -3.95 1.69 -14.46
N LEU A 350 -4.69 2.02 -13.40
CA LEU A 350 -4.15 2.28 -12.06
C LEU A 350 -3.30 1.10 -11.58
N VAL A 351 -3.85 -0.12 -11.50
CA VAL A 351 -3.10 -1.29 -10.97
C VAL A 351 -2.04 -1.87 -11.92
N THR A 352 -1.90 -1.33 -13.13
CA THR A 352 -0.83 -1.69 -14.10
C THR A 352 0.20 -0.59 -14.33
N THR A 353 -0.06 0.65 -13.91
CA THR A 353 0.91 1.75 -13.97
C THR A 353 2.06 1.49 -12.98
N PRO A 354 3.33 1.57 -13.41
CA PRO A 354 4.48 1.45 -12.50
C PRO A 354 4.60 2.67 -11.57
N THR A 355 3.96 2.62 -10.40
CA THR A 355 4.04 3.66 -9.36
C THR A 355 4.16 3.06 -7.96
N THR A 356 5.02 3.67 -7.14
CA THR A 356 5.27 3.27 -5.75
C THR A 356 4.05 3.46 -4.84
N SER A 357 3.10 4.32 -5.20
CA SER A 357 1.86 4.52 -4.44
C SER A 357 1.06 3.22 -4.27
N LEU A 358 1.11 2.32 -5.26
CA LEU A 358 0.38 1.05 -5.25
C LEU A 358 0.95 0.01 -4.27
N LYS A 359 2.16 0.24 -3.73
CA LYS A 359 2.80 -0.67 -2.75
C LYS A 359 1.92 -0.93 -1.52
N ASN A 360 1.08 0.05 -1.18
CA ASN A 360 0.15 0.03 -0.05
C ASN A 360 -1.33 -0.17 -0.47
N LEU A 361 -1.58 -0.68 -1.68
CA LEU A 361 -2.93 -1.03 -2.13
C LEU A 361 -3.45 -2.25 -1.35
N SER A 362 -4.63 -2.11 -0.75
CA SER A 362 -5.31 -3.18 -0.02
C SER A 362 -6.75 -3.33 -0.51
N VAL A 363 -7.13 -4.55 -0.91
CA VAL A 363 -8.49 -4.87 -1.33
C VAL A 363 -9.34 -5.17 -0.09
N ILE A 364 -10.40 -4.39 0.10
CA ILE A 364 -11.34 -4.45 1.22
C ILE A 364 -12.47 -5.43 0.90
N GLU A 365 -12.96 -5.42 -0.33
CA GLU A 365 -14.07 -6.26 -0.78
C GLU A 365 -13.90 -6.62 -2.27
N MET A 366 -14.26 -7.84 -2.65
CA MET A 366 -14.37 -8.24 -4.05
C MET A 366 -15.59 -9.15 -4.22
N LYS A 367 -16.44 -8.86 -5.19
CA LYS A 367 -17.64 -9.64 -5.51
C LYS A 367 -17.56 -10.18 -6.94
N LYS A 368 -17.90 -11.46 -7.10
CA LYS A 368 -17.87 -12.20 -8.37
C LYS A 368 -19.30 -12.59 -8.76
N ASP A 369 -19.60 -12.70 -10.05
CA ASP A 369 -20.86 -13.22 -10.56
C ASP A 369 -20.88 -14.76 -10.58
N LYS A 370 -22.02 -15.35 -11.00
CA LYS A 370 -22.17 -16.81 -11.13
C LYS A 370 -21.27 -17.45 -12.22
N LYS A 371 -20.56 -16.64 -13.02
CA LYS A 371 -19.60 -17.07 -14.05
C LYS A 371 -18.14 -16.81 -13.63
N GLY A 372 -17.92 -16.32 -12.41
CA GLY A 372 -16.60 -16.00 -11.86
C GLY A 372 -16.02 -14.65 -12.29
N LYS A 373 -16.74 -13.83 -13.07
CA LYS A 373 -16.29 -12.46 -13.39
C LYS A 373 -16.45 -11.54 -12.19
N ILE A 374 -15.48 -10.65 -11.99
CA ILE A 374 -15.54 -9.65 -10.92
C ILE A 374 -16.53 -8.56 -11.30
N ILE A 375 -17.54 -8.34 -10.45
CA ILE A 375 -18.61 -7.35 -10.62
C ILE A 375 -18.54 -6.19 -9.61
N SER A 376 -17.71 -6.31 -8.57
CA SER A 376 -17.34 -5.16 -7.74
C SER A 376 -15.99 -5.37 -7.06
N ILE A 377 -15.24 -4.28 -6.90
CA ILE A 377 -13.98 -4.22 -6.16
C ILE A 377 -14.02 -2.98 -5.26
N LYS A 378 -13.77 -3.15 -3.97
CA LYS A 378 -13.56 -2.04 -3.02
C LYS A 378 -12.14 -2.15 -2.50
N PHE A 379 -11.38 -1.07 -2.57
CA PHE A 379 -9.99 -1.05 -2.15
C PHE A 379 -9.60 0.29 -1.55
N LYS A 380 -8.45 0.36 -0.89
CA LYS A 380 -7.82 1.62 -0.48
C LYS A 380 -6.32 1.59 -0.74
N ILE A 381 -5.73 2.78 -0.81
CA ILE A 381 -4.28 2.97 -0.92
C ILE A 381 -3.86 3.82 0.27
N SER A 382 -3.23 3.22 1.27
CA SER A 382 -2.82 3.95 2.48
C SER A 382 -1.48 4.65 2.27
N THR A 383 -1.42 5.95 2.55
CA THR A 383 -0.19 6.74 2.47
C THR A 383 0.77 6.36 3.62
N ASN A 384 2.00 5.95 3.30
CA ASN A 384 3.05 5.80 4.31
C ASN A 384 3.54 7.19 4.74
N ASN A 385 2.93 7.74 5.78
CA ASN A 385 3.46 8.87 6.52
C ASN A 385 4.66 8.42 7.39
N GLU A 386 5.78 8.08 6.75
CA GLU A 386 7.04 7.67 7.40
C GLU A 386 7.77 8.79 8.18
N ASN A 387 7.10 9.93 8.41
CA ASN A 387 7.60 11.09 9.16
C ASN A 387 6.88 11.26 10.51
N ASN A 388 6.83 10.20 11.33
CA ASN A 388 6.39 10.25 12.73
C ASN A 388 7.27 9.34 13.59
N LYS A 389 8.51 9.78 13.83
CA LYS A 389 9.41 9.21 14.84
C LYS A 389 10.46 10.23 15.29
#